data_AF-S2EBF1-F1
#
_entry.id   AF-S2EBF1-F1
#
_cell.length_a   1.000
_cell.length_b   1.000
_cell.length_c   1.000
_cell.angle_alpha   90.00
_cell.angle_beta   90.00
_cell.angle_gamma   90.00
#
_symmetry.space_group_name_H-M   'P 1'
#
loop_
_entity.id
_entity.type
_entity.pdbx_description
1 polymer ?
#
loop_
_entity_poly.entity_id
_entity_poly.type
_entity_poly.pdbx_seq_one_letter_code
_entity_poly.pdbx_strand_id
1 'polypeptide(L)'
;MWDRNSRSSTSTTQSFQKAFTLLDGLRAKLGLPESVVEQTAYWFRKISAKKMLAGRSTVVILCATTYIVCRLTNTPRTIHDIAEAGNVKIKHLQRIYRFLIKELDIYPIAYKPDEFVTRLARAINISEKNSEVSIQYS
;
A
#
# COMPACT_ATOMS: atom_id res chain seq x y z
N MET A 1 14.87 35.40 -27.96
CA MET A 1 14.38 35.05 -26.61
C MET A 1 13.49 33.81 -26.72
N TRP A 2 14.09 32.65 -26.46
CA TRP A 2 13.41 31.40 -26.10
C TRP A 2 13.37 31.36 -24.55
N ASP A 3 12.32 30.89 -23.88
CA ASP A 3 12.04 29.47 -23.79
C ASP A 3 10.58 29.14 -23.48
N ARG A 4 10.12 28.05 -24.09
CA ARG A 4 8.75 27.56 -24.08
C ARG A 4 8.44 26.82 -22.79
N ASN A 5 7.30 27.16 -22.20
CA ASN A 5 6.64 26.51 -21.08
C ASN A 5 6.31 25.02 -21.37
N SER A 6 7.27 24.12 -21.20
CA SER A 6 7.10 22.66 -21.33
C SER A 6 7.47 21.86 -20.08
N ARG A 7 7.52 22.51 -18.90
CA ARG A 7 7.89 21.85 -17.62
C ARG A 7 6.74 21.12 -16.91
N SER A 8 5.50 21.23 -17.37
CA SER A 8 4.33 20.65 -16.68
C SER A 8 3.99 19.21 -17.08
N SER A 9 4.39 18.75 -18.27
CA SER A 9 4.11 17.39 -18.75
C SER A 9 5.19 16.37 -18.35
N THR A 10 6.47 16.77 -18.39
CA THR A 10 7.61 15.91 -18.00
C THR A 10 7.60 15.55 -16.51
N SER A 11 7.15 16.48 -15.65
CA SER A 11 7.07 16.27 -14.20
C SER A 11 6.05 15.22 -13.79
N THR A 12 4.92 15.13 -14.50
CA THR A 12 3.87 14.13 -14.23
C THR A 12 4.31 12.72 -14.64
N THR A 13 4.92 12.56 -15.82
CA THR A 13 5.43 11.27 -16.32
C THR A 13 6.60 10.74 -15.48
N GLN A 14 7.53 11.62 -15.07
CA GLN A 14 8.62 11.26 -14.16
C GLN A 14 8.12 10.88 -12.75
N SER A 15 6.99 11.45 -12.33
CA SER A 15 6.34 11.10 -11.05
C SER A 15 5.74 9.70 -11.07
N PHE A 16 5.23 9.22 -12.21
CA PHE A 16 4.69 7.86 -12.33
C PHE A 16 5.79 6.79 -12.26
N GLN A 17 6.92 7.00 -12.95
CA GLN A 17 8.04 6.04 -12.90
C GLN A 17 8.52 5.84 -11.46
N LYS A 18 8.73 6.93 -10.72
CA LYS A 18 9.11 6.88 -9.30
C LYS A 18 8.05 6.17 -8.45
N ALA A 19 6.76 6.41 -8.72
CA ALA A 19 5.68 5.74 -8.01
C ALA A 19 5.66 4.23 -8.27
N PHE A 20 5.88 3.77 -9.50
CA PHE A 20 5.93 2.34 -9.81
C PHE A 20 7.15 1.65 -9.21
N THR A 21 8.33 2.29 -9.23
CA THR A 21 9.51 1.76 -8.52
C THR A 21 9.25 1.61 -7.01
N LEU A 22 8.54 2.56 -6.40
CA LEU A 22 8.13 2.46 -5.00
C LEU A 22 7.11 1.34 -4.79
N LEU A 23 6.19 1.14 -5.72
CA LEU A 23 5.20 0.06 -5.66
C LEU A 23 5.88 -1.31 -5.72
N ASP A 24 6.89 -1.48 -6.58
CA ASP A 24 7.70 -2.69 -6.65
C ASP A 24 8.47 -2.92 -5.34
N GLY A 25 9.01 -1.85 -4.75
CA GLY A 25 9.63 -1.91 -3.43
C GLY A 25 8.64 -2.32 -2.32
N LEU A 26 7.42 -1.78 -2.34
CA LEU A 26 6.35 -2.16 -1.41
C LEU A 26 5.95 -3.62 -1.62
N ARG A 27 5.80 -4.08 -2.86
CA ARG A 27 5.54 -5.47 -3.21
C ARG A 27 6.58 -6.40 -2.60
N ALA A 28 7.87 -6.09 -2.78
CA ALA A 28 8.96 -6.93 -2.27
C ALA A 28 9.00 -6.96 -0.74
N LYS A 29 8.90 -5.80 -0.07
CA LYS A 29 8.95 -5.71 1.41
C LYS A 29 7.77 -6.39 2.07
N LEU A 30 6.59 -6.24 1.48
CA LEU A 30 5.37 -6.77 2.05
C LEU A 30 5.19 -8.23 1.62
N GLY A 31 5.59 -8.62 0.41
CA GLY A 31 5.22 -9.91 -0.19
C GLY A 31 3.79 -9.86 -0.71
N LEU A 32 3.47 -8.82 -1.50
CA LEU A 32 2.14 -8.67 -2.12
C LEU A 32 2.04 -9.54 -3.39
N PRO A 33 0.88 -10.15 -3.65
CA PRO A 33 0.64 -10.85 -4.92
C PRO A 33 0.56 -9.86 -6.08
N GLU A 34 0.87 -10.32 -7.29
CA GLU A 34 0.84 -9.49 -8.51
C GLU A 34 -0.52 -8.82 -8.72
N SER A 35 -1.62 -9.53 -8.45
CA SER A 35 -2.97 -9.01 -8.58
C SER A 35 -3.20 -7.73 -7.76
N VAL A 36 -2.61 -7.63 -6.56
CA VAL A 36 -2.70 -6.44 -5.71
C VAL A 36 -1.87 -5.29 -6.29
N VAL A 37 -0.72 -5.59 -6.88
CA VAL A 37 0.16 -4.60 -7.52
C VAL A 37 -0.52 -3.98 -8.73
N GLU A 38 -1.05 -4.82 -9.63
CA GLU A 38 -1.78 -4.38 -10.82
C GLU A 38 -3.00 -3.54 -10.47
N GLN A 39 -3.79 -3.98 -9.48
CA GLN A 39 -4.98 -3.27 -9.05
C GLN A 39 -4.62 -1.94 -8.36
N THR A 40 -3.52 -1.91 -7.60
CA THR A 40 -2.98 -0.66 -7.04
C THR A 40 -2.56 0.31 -8.14
N ALA A 41 -1.85 -0.18 -9.17
CA ALA A 41 -1.45 0.63 -10.32
C ALA A 41 -2.65 1.24 -11.06
N TYR A 42 -3.70 0.44 -11.26
CA TYR A 42 -4.96 0.89 -11.87
C TYR A 42 -5.62 2.02 -11.05
N TRP A 43 -5.81 1.83 -9.74
CA TRP A 43 -6.40 2.85 -8.87
C TRP A 43 -5.53 4.11 -8.78
N PHE A 44 -4.20 3.95 -8.73
CA PHE A 44 -3.28 5.08 -8.71
C PHE A 44 -3.41 5.97 -9.97
N ARG A 45 -3.51 5.36 -11.15
CA ARG A 45 -3.78 6.08 -12.41
C ARG A 45 -5.13 6.82 -12.35
N LYS A 46 -6.18 6.18 -11.81
CA LYS A 46 -7.51 6.78 -11.65
C LYS A 46 -7.51 7.98 -10.69
N ILE A 47 -6.80 7.88 -9.57
CA ILE A 47 -6.62 8.98 -8.60
C ILE A 47 -5.85 10.14 -9.24
N SER A 48 -4.81 9.82 -10.03
CA SER A 48 -4.05 10.83 -10.77
C SER A 48 -4.91 11.57 -11.80
N ALA A 49 -5.76 10.85 -12.53
CA ALA A 49 -6.66 11.45 -13.52
C ALA A 49 -7.64 12.44 -12.87
N LYS A 50 -8.10 12.15 -11.65
CA LYS A 50 -8.94 13.07 -10.84
C LYS A 50 -8.17 14.26 -10.24
N LYS A 51 -6.87 14.45 -10.53
CA LYS A 51 -6.00 15.49 -9.97
C LYS A 51 -5.94 15.53 -8.43
N MET A 52 -6.27 14.42 -7.77
CA MET A 52 -6.29 14.32 -6.29
C MET A 52 -4.89 14.28 -5.67
N LEU A 53 -3.85 14.19 -6.49
CA LEU A 53 -2.44 14.15 -6.07
C LEU A 53 -1.85 15.53 -5.74
N ALA A 54 -2.53 16.62 -6.12
CA ALA A 54 -1.97 17.97 -6.01
C ALA A 54 -1.66 18.36 -4.55
N GLY A 55 -0.42 18.75 -4.27
CA GLY A 55 0.04 19.21 -2.94
C GLY A 55 0.28 18.09 -1.91
N ARG A 56 0.19 16.82 -2.31
CA ARG A 56 0.34 15.66 -1.43
C ARG A 56 1.49 14.78 -1.91
N SER A 57 2.19 14.15 -0.98
CA SER A 57 3.30 13.25 -1.33
C SER A 57 2.77 12.00 -2.05
N THR A 58 3.31 11.74 -3.24
CA THR A 58 3.01 10.57 -4.07
C THR A 58 3.21 9.26 -3.31
N VAL A 59 4.24 9.20 -2.45
CA VAL A 59 4.55 8.02 -1.62
C VAL A 59 3.38 7.70 -0.68
N VAL A 60 2.82 8.72 -0.03
CA VAL A 60 1.74 8.56 0.95
C VAL A 60 0.46 8.08 0.26
N ILE A 61 0.17 8.63 -0.93
CA ILE A 61 -1.00 8.24 -1.72
C ILE A 61 -0.86 6.82 -2.23
N LEU A 62 0.32 6.44 -2.71
CA LEU A 62 0.60 5.09 -3.14
C LEU A 62 0.39 4.10 -1.98
N CYS A 63 0.99 4.35 -0.82
CA CYS A 63 0.82 3.52 0.38
C CYS A 63 -0.66 3.40 0.80
N ALA A 64 -1.40 4.51 0.77
CA ALA A 64 -2.82 4.51 1.11
C ALA A 64 -3.66 3.72 0.09
N THR A 65 -3.33 3.82 -1.19
CA THR A 65 -3.99 3.09 -2.27
C THR A 65 -3.72 1.60 -2.15
N THR A 66 -2.46 1.20 -1.90
CA THR A 66 -2.10 -0.20 -1.62
C THR A 66 -2.88 -0.72 -0.43
N TYR A 67 -3.02 0.06 0.65
CA TYR A 67 -3.81 -0.35 1.82
C TYR A 67 -5.29 -0.59 1.47
N ILE A 68 -5.90 0.31 0.67
CA ILE A 68 -7.29 0.15 0.21
C ILE A 68 -7.42 -1.14 -0.61
N VAL A 69 -6.54 -1.37 -1.58
CA VAL A 69 -6.58 -2.57 -2.42
C VAL A 69 -6.40 -3.84 -1.59
N CYS A 70 -5.44 -3.87 -0.66
CA CYS A 70 -5.25 -4.98 0.27
C CYS A 70 -6.52 -5.33 1.07
N ARG A 71 -7.33 -4.32 1.40
CA ARG A 71 -8.62 -4.49 2.09
C ARG A 71 -9.71 -4.99 1.15
N LEU A 72 -9.64 -4.68 -0.15
CA LEU A 72 -10.59 -5.15 -1.16
C LEU A 72 -10.30 -6.60 -1.60
N THR A 73 -9.03 -6.98 -1.69
CA THR A 73 -8.58 -8.30 -2.14
C THR A 73 -8.53 -9.34 -1.03
N ASN A 74 -9.04 -9.04 0.17
CA ASN A 74 -8.93 -9.90 1.35
C ASN A 74 -7.50 -10.33 1.69
N THR A 75 -6.51 -9.49 1.40
CA THR A 75 -5.12 -9.66 1.83
C THR A 75 -4.83 -8.68 2.97
N PRO A 76 -5.36 -8.93 4.19
CA PRO A 76 -5.30 -7.95 5.26
C PRO A 76 -3.84 -7.64 5.61
N ARG A 77 -3.49 -6.36 5.58
CA ARG A 77 -2.23 -5.84 6.14
C ARG A 77 -2.53 -4.82 7.20
N THR A 78 -1.64 -4.70 8.17
CA THR A 78 -1.81 -3.64 9.15
C THR A 78 -1.42 -2.32 8.52
N ILE A 79 -2.03 -1.22 8.98
CA ILE A 79 -1.62 0.10 8.54
C ILE A 79 -0.19 0.44 9.00
N HIS A 80 0.29 -0.23 10.04
CA HIS A 80 1.66 -0.11 10.55
C HIS A 80 2.65 -0.75 9.57
N ASP A 81 2.39 -1.96 9.08
CA ASP A 81 3.28 -2.67 8.13
C ASP A 81 3.50 -1.83 6.87
N ILE A 82 2.42 -1.22 6.37
CA ILE A 82 2.47 -0.39 5.16
C ILE A 82 3.19 0.94 5.44
N ALA A 83 2.93 1.54 6.60
CA ALA A 83 3.61 2.77 7.02
C ALA A 83 5.13 2.55 7.14
N GLU A 84 5.55 1.42 7.70
CA GLU A 84 6.95 1.03 7.83
C GLU A 84 7.58 0.74 6.46
N ALA A 85 6.91 -0.07 5.62
CA ALA A 85 7.42 -0.40 4.29
C ALA A 85 7.63 0.84 3.40
N GLY A 86 6.72 1.81 3.50
CA GLY A 86 6.76 3.09 2.77
C GLY A 86 7.54 4.22 3.45
N ASN A 87 8.06 4.00 4.66
CA ASN A 87 8.68 5.04 5.50
C ASN A 87 7.80 6.30 5.65
N VAL A 88 6.52 6.10 5.99
CA VAL A 88 5.51 7.16 6.13
C VAL A 88 4.95 7.19 7.55
N LYS A 89 4.70 8.40 8.07
CA LYS A 89 4.00 8.56 9.36
C LYS A 89 2.57 8.02 9.30
N ILE A 90 2.22 7.13 10.23
CA ILE A 90 0.89 6.48 10.33
C ILE A 90 -0.26 7.50 10.33
N LYS A 91 -0.13 8.61 11.08
CA LYS A 91 -1.15 9.67 11.14
C LYS A 91 -1.45 10.27 9.76
N HIS A 92 -0.43 10.43 8.92
CA HIS A 92 -0.60 10.95 7.55
C HIS A 92 -1.25 9.90 6.65
N LEU A 93 -0.82 8.65 6.74
CA LEU A 93 -1.40 7.53 5.99
C LEU A 93 -2.90 7.38 6.28
N GLN A 94 -3.30 7.40 7.55
CA GLN A 94 -4.70 7.36 7.99
C GLN A 94 -5.54 8.53 7.46
N ARG A 95 -4.97 9.75 7.45
CA ARG A 95 -5.67 10.93 6.94
C ARG A 95 -5.94 10.80 5.43
N ILE A 96 -4.93 10.38 4.67
CA ILE A 96 -5.06 10.19 3.22
C ILE A 96 -5.99 9.02 2.90
N TYR A 97 -5.91 7.91 3.65
CA TYR A 97 -6.83 6.80 3.52
C TYR A 97 -8.30 7.23 3.64
N ARG A 98 -8.64 7.97 4.71
CA ARG A 98 -10.02 8.49 4.90
C ARG A 98 -10.45 9.44 3.79
N PHE A 99 -9.52 10.26 3.28
CA PHE A 99 -9.80 11.15 2.16
C PHE A 99 -10.08 10.36 0.88
N LEU A 100 -9.24 9.39 0.54
CA LEU A 100 -9.39 8.55 -0.65
C LEU A 100 -10.70 7.76 -0.62
N ILE A 101 -11.05 7.15 0.51
CA ILE A 101 -12.31 6.41 0.65
C ILE A 101 -13.53 7.26 0.32
N LYS A 102 -13.58 8.48 0.85
CA LYS A 102 -14.70 9.41 0.61
C LYS A 102 -14.81 9.84 -0.86
N GLU A 103 -13.68 10.05 -1.51
CA GLU A 103 -13.61 10.59 -2.88
C GLU A 103 -13.73 9.52 -3.97
N LEU A 104 -13.35 8.29 -3.65
CA LEU A 104 -13.48 7.12 -4.53
C LEU A 104 -14.80 6.38 -4.29
N ASP A 105 -15.57 6.77 -3.28
CA ASP A 105 -16.81 6.13 -2.84
C ASP A 105 -16.66 4.62 -2.63
N ILE A 106 -15.51 4.24 -2.06
CA ILE A 106 -15.17 2.84 -1.78
C ILE A 106 -15.54 2.57 -0.34
N TYR A 107 -16.41 1.59 -0.12
CA TYR A 107 -16.77 1.12 1.22
C TYR A 107 -16.07 -0.21 1.49
N PRO A 108 -14.78 -0.21 1.92
CA PRO A 108 -14.14 -1.46 2.29
C PRO A 108 -14.86 -2.05 3.49
N ILE A 109 -15.14 -3.34 3.45
CA ILE A 109 -15.78 -4.07 4.54
C ILE A 109 -14.98 -3.80 5.82
N ALA A 110 -15.68 -3.40 6.88
CA ALA A 110 -15.04 -3.19 8.17
C ALA A 110 -14.58 -4.55 8.71
N TYR A 111 -13.26 -4.75 8.76
CA TYR A 111 -12.70 -5.94 9.39
C TYR A 111 -13.07 -5.91 10.88
N LYS A 112 -13.69 -6.98 11.35
CA LYS A 112 -13.95 -7.17 12.78
C LYS A 112 -12.62 -7.45 13.49
N PRO A 113 -12.43 -6.97 14.72
CA PRO A 113 -11.22 -7.22 15.50
C PRO A 113 -10.89 -8.72 15.63
N ASP A 114 -11.90 -9.58 15.65
CA ASP A 114 -11.76 -11.04 15.77
C ASP A 114 -10.92 -11.66 14.65
N GLU A 115 -11.08 -11.19 13.40
CA GLU A 115 -10.31 -11.69 12.25
C GLU A 115 -8.81 -11.34 12.35
N PHE A 116 -8.51 -10.23 13.04
CA PHE A 116 -7.14 -9.79 13.28
C PHE A 116 -6.46 -10.66 14.34
N VAL A 117 -7.19 -10.99 15.41
CA VAL A 117 -6.73 -11.89 16.48
C VAL A 117 -6.48 -13.28 15.94
N THR A 118 -7.38 -13.85 15.13
CA THR A 118 -7.20 -15.19 14.55
C THR A 118 -5.94 -15.29 13.70
N ARG A 119 -5.59 -14.24 12.94
CA ARG A 119 -4.39 -14.26 12.10
C ARG A 119 -3.11 -13.99 12.87
N LEU A 120 -3.14 -13.08 13.85
CA LEU A 120 -2.02 -12.93 14.79
C LEU A 120 -1.75 -14.27 15.48
N ALA A 121 -2.79 -14.90 16.04
CA ALA A 121 -2.72 -16.23 16.66
C ALA A 121 -2.11 -17.29 15.73
N ARG A 122 -2.42 -17.27 14.42
CA ARG A 122 -1.77 -18.13 13.43
C ARG A 122 -0.30 -17.78 13.20
N ALA A 123 0.05 -16.50 13.13
CA ALA A 123 1.44 -16.08 12.96
C ALA A 123 2.32 -16.49 14.15
N ILE A 124 1.81 -16.40 15.39
CA ILE A 124 2.50 -16.89 16.59
C ILE A 124 2.51 -18.43 16.69
N ASN A 125 1.42 -19.12 16.33
CA ASN A 125 1.40 -20.60 16.32
C ASN A 125 2.35 -21.20 15.26
N ILE A 126 2.55 -20.53 14.13
CA ILE A 126 3.53 -20.95 13.11
C ILE A 126 4.97 -20.68 13.61
N SER A 127 5.16 -19.73 14.53
CA SER A 127 6.46 -19.47 15.17
C SER A 127 6.82 -20.55 16.20
N GLU A 128 5.87 -21.06 16.99
CA GLU A 128 6.12 -22.16 17.94
C GLU A 128 6.37 -23.50 17.23
N LYS A 129 5.75 -23.73 16.07
CA LYS A 129 5.90 -24.99 15.33
C LYS A 129 7.23 -25.11 14.55
N ASN A 130 8.13 -24.13 14.66
CA ASN A 130 9.45 -24.17 14.01
C ASN A 130 10.63 -24.37 15.00
N SER A 131 10.38 -24.66 16.28
CA SER A 131 11.45 -25.00 17.25
C SER A 131 11.58 -26.49 17.60
N GLU A 132 10.77 -27.40 17.04
CA GLU A 132 10.82 -28.84 17.35
C GLU A 132 11.25 -29.73 16.18
N VAL A 133 12.33 -29.39 15.47
CA VAL A 133 13.05 -30.39 14.64
C VAL A 133 14.57 -30.24 14.78
N SER A 134 15.05 -30.21 16.02
CA SER A 134 16.50 -30.29 16.33
C SER A 134 16.82 -31.33 17.42
N ILE A 135 15.93 -32.30 17.65
CA ILE A 135 16.24 -33.46 18.49
C ILE A 135 15.85 -34.68 17.68
N GLN A 136 16.83 -35.29 17.01
CA GLN A 136 16.93 -36.71 16.62
C GLN A 136 17.93 -36.79 15.47
N TYR A 137 19.23 -36.90 15.77
CA TYR A 137 20.16 -37.75 15.02
C TYR A 137 21.39 -38.03 15.90
N SER A 138 21.62 -39.33 16.11
CA SER A 138 22.72 -40.04 16.79
C SER A 138 22.73 -40.08 18.32
#